data_AF-A0AAW1SNS8-F1
#
_entry.id   AF-A0AAW1SNS8-F1
#
_cell.length_a   1.000
_cell.length_b   1.000
_cell.length_c   1.000
_cell.angle_alpha   90.00
_cell.angle_beta   90.00
_cell.angle_gamma   90.00
#
_symmetry.space_group_name_H-M   'P 1'
#
loop_
_entity.id
_entity.type
_entity.pdbx_description
1 polymer ?
#
loop_
_entity_poly.entity_id
_entity_poly.type
_entity_poly.pdbx_seq_one_letter_code
_entity_poly.pdbx_strand_id
1 'polypeptide(L)'
;MSSRTLTKLRAKHAENDDCTFGIDGQQSIVDMKELGVWEPLAVKVQTIKTAVESATLLLRIDDIVSGMSKREKPSAGQAKGPQTEDPDQVDSEQMIGE
;
A
#
# COMPACT_ATOMS: atom_id res chain seq x y z
N MET A 1 -20.27 16.31 -2.55
CA MET A 1 -20.27 16.99 -1.23
C MET A 1 -19.77 18.41 -1.39
N SER A 2 -20.46 19.41 -0.83
CA SER A 2 -20.01 20.80 -0.85
C SER A 2 -19.00 21.05 0.29
N SER A 3 -17.99 21.89 0.06
CA SER A 3 -17.05 22.33 1.11
C SER A 3 -17.76 22.90 2.36
N ARG A 4 -18.96 23.47 2.17
CA ARG A 4 -19.80 24.02 3.25
C ARG A 4 -20.25 22.97 4.25
N THR A 5 -20.49 21.71 3.84
CA THR A 5 -20.93 20.64 4.75
C THR A 5 -19.82 20.28 5.73
N LEU A 6 -18.58 20.20 5.25
CA LEU A 6 -17.42 19.89 6.09
C LEU A 6 -17.15 21.01 7.12
N THR A 7 -17.26 22.27 6.72
CA THR A 7 -17.09 23.41 7.64
C THR A 7 -18.13 23.38 8.76
N LYS A 8 -19.41 23.11 8.42
CA LYS A 8 -20.49 23.01 9.41
C LYS A 8 -20.28 21.84 10.37
N LEU A 9 -19.84 20.68 9.89
CA LEU A 9 -19.57 19.52 10.74
C LEU A 9 -18.43 19.81 11.72
N ARG A 10 -17.33 20.39 11.23
CA ARG A 10 -16.19 20.78 12.08
C ARG A 10 -16.57 21.82 13.13
N ALA A 11 -17.42 22.79 12.78
CA ALA A 11 -17.93 23.77 13.74
C ALA A 11 -18.74 23.07 14.85
N LYS A 12 -19.61 22.11 14.49
CA LYS A 12 -20.38 21.33 15.47
C LYS A 12 -19.51 20.49 16.40
N HIS A 13 -18.48 19.84 15.87
CA HIS A 13 -17.51 19.10 16.68
C HIS A 13 -16.70 20.00 17.62
N ALA A 14 -16.46 21.26 17.25
CA ALA A 14 -15.70 22.22 18.06
C ALA A 14 -16.53 22.89 19.19
N GLU A 15 -17.85 23.01 19.03
CA GLU A 15 -18.72 23.69 20.01
C GLU A 15 -18.93 22.86 21.28
N ASN A 16 -19.15 21.55 21.14
CA ASN A 16 -19.64 20.71 22.25
C ASN A 16 -18.76 19.49 22.58
N ASP A 17 -17.62 19.32 21.89
CA ASP A 17 -16.80 18.09 21.96
C ASP A 17 -17.58 16.79 21.62
N ASP A 18 -18.74 16.95 20.96
CA ASP A 18 -19.64 15.87 20.59
C ASP A 18 -19.08 15.12 19.37
N CYS A 19 -18.36 14.03 19.62
CA CYS A 19 -17.76 13.18 18.59
C CYS A 19 -18.76 12.33 17.78
N THR A 20 -20.05 12.36 18.11
CA THR A 20 -21.08 11.49 17.51
C THR A 20 -21.75 12.08 16.27
N PHE A 21 -21.59 13.37 16.00
CA PHE A 21 -22.13 13.99 14.78
C PHE A 21 -21.42 13.47 13.53
N GLY A 22 -22.21 13.17 12.50
CA GLY A 22 -21.70 12.71 11.21
C GLY A 22 -22.49 13.29 10.04
N ILE A 23 -22.16 12.81 8.84
CA ILE A 23 -22.85 13.17 7.59
C ILE A 23 -23.69 11.98 7.16
N ASP A 24 -24.99 12.20 7.02
CA ASP A 24 -25.89 11.26 6.33
C ASP A 24 -25.83 11.53 4.81
N GLY A 25 -25.98 10.49 4.00
CA GLY A 25 -25.97 10.61 2.53
C GLY A 25 -27.24 11.24 1.95
N GLN A 26 -28.35 11.21 2.70
CA GLN A 26 -29.62 11.81 2.30
C GLN A 26 -29.85 13.18 2.96
N GLN A 27 -29.48 13.31 4.24
CA GLN A 27 -29.53 14.56 4.99
C GLN A 27 -28.16 15.27 4.99
N SER A 28 -27.99 16.32 5.81
CA SER A 28 -26.74 17.09 5.84
C SER A 28 -25.83 16.67 6.99
N ILE A 29 -26.15 17.06 8.22
CA ILE A 29 -25.41 16.73 9.44
C ILE A 29 -26.42 16.27 10.48
N VAL A 30 -26.18 15.10 11.04
CA VAL A 30 -27.06 14.44 12.02
C VAL A 30 -26.24 13.74 13.08
N ASP A 31 -26.82 13.51 14.25
CA ASP A 31 -26.19 12.69 15.29
C ASP A 31 -26.27 11.21 14.89
N MET A 32 -25.12 10.56 14.72
CA MET A 32 -25.04 9.15 14.33
C MET A 32 -25.49 8.22 15.45
N LYS A 33 -25.42 8.67 16.71
CA LYS A 33 -25.91 7.93 17.87
C LYS A 33 -27.43 7.81 17.83
N GLU A 34 -28.13 8.91 17.55
CA GLU A 34 -29.60 8.93 17.43
C GLU A 34 -30.07 8.19 16.18
N LEU A 35 -29.32 8.30 15.08
CA LEU A 35 -29.60 7.58 13.84
C LEU A 35 -29.35 6.05 13.97
N GLY A 36 -28.67 5.61 15.04
CA GLY A 36 -28.36 4.21 15.28
C GLY A 36 -27.24 3.65 14.38
N VAL A 37 -26.45 4.52 13.77
CA VAL A 37 -25.35 4.13 12.87
C VAL A 37 -24.10 3.88 13.70
N TRP A 38 -23.85 2.60 13.98
CA TRP A 38 -22.69 2.14 14.74
C TRP A 38 -21.79 1.26 13.89
N GLU A 39 -20.49 1.44 14.09
CA GLU A 39 -19.46 0.61 13.46
C GLU A 39 -18.56 0.03 14.56
N PRO A 40 -18.12 -1.24 14.44
CA PRO A 40 -17.19 -1.81 15.40
C PRO A 40 -15.87 -1.03 15.43
N LEU A 41 -15.40 -0.70 16.64
CA LEU A 41 -14.11 -0.02 16.83
C LEU A 41 -12.96 -0.75 16.13
N ALA A 42 -12.99 -2.09 16.15
CA ALA A 42 -11.98 -2.92 15.50
C ALA A 42 -11.83 -2.61 14.00
N VAL A 43 -12.94 -2.34 13.29
CA VAL A 43 -12.93 -2.03 11.86
C VAL A 43 -12.28 -0.67 11.61
N LYS A 44 -12.63 0.36 12.40
CA LYS A 44 -12.02 1.70 12.27
C LYS A 44 -10.52 1.68 12.57
N VAL A 45 -10.12 1.00 13.64
CA VAL A 45 -8.71 0.86 14.02
C VAL A 45 -7.93 0.13 12.94
N GLN A 46 -8.46 -0.98 12.43
CA GLN A 46 -7.78 -1.74 11.38
C GLN A 46 -7.67 -0.96 10.08
N THR A 47 -8.72 -0.24 9.69
CA THR A 47 -8.73 0.60 8.48
C THR A 47 -7.62 1.65 8.53
N ILE A 48 -7.47 2.35 9.66
CA ILE A 48 -6.42 3.38 9.82
C ILE A 48 -5.03 2.75 9.78
N LYS A 49 -4.82 1.63 10.49
CA LYS A 49 -3.53 0.90 10.47
C LYS A 49 -3.14 0.50 9.05
N THR A 50 -4.03 -0.19 8.35
CA THR A 50 -3.80 -0.65 6.98
C THR A 50 -3.59 0.51 6.01
N ALA A 51 -4.30 1.63 6.16
CA ALA A 51 -4.08 2.81 5.32
C ALA A 51 -2.69 3.42 5.53
N VAL A 52 -2.24 3.56 6.79
CA VAL A 52 -0.91 4.09 7.13
C VAL A 52 0.20 3.15 6.66
N GLU A 53 0.06 1.84 6.88
CA GLU A 53 1.01 0.84 6.40
C GLU A 53 1.10 0.88 4.87
N SER A 54 -0.03 0.91 4.17
CA SER A 54 -0.07 0.98 2.70
C SER A 54 0.57 2.26 2.18
N ALA A 55 0.29 3.42 2.78
CA ALA A 55 0.92 4.68 2.40
C ALA A 55 2.44 4.63 2.63
N THR A 56 2.88 4.03 3.73
CA THR A 56 4.30 3.87 4.05
C THR A 56 4.99 2.94 3.05
N LEU A 57 4.34 1.85 2.64
CA LEU A 57 4.87 0.95 1.61
C LEU A 57 5.07 1.68 0.29
N LEU A 58 4.08 2.48 -0.15
CA LEU A 58 4.17 3.26 -1.37
C LEU A 58 5.30 4.30 -1.32
N LEU A 59 5.46 5.00 -0.19
CA LEU A 59 6.50 6.01 -0.01
C LEU A 59 7.92 5.43 0.10
N ARG A 60 8.06 4.14 0.43
CA ARG A 60 9.35 3.45 0.53
C ARG A 60 9.86 2.88 -0.79
N ILE A 61 9.03 2.87 -1.83
CA ILE A 61 9.45 2.38 -3.15
C ILE A 61 10.23 3.52 -3.82
N ASP A 62 11.55 3.37 -3.88
CA ASP A 62 12.42 4.35 -4.54
C ASP A 62 12.45 4.17 -6.06
N ASP A 63 12.42 2.94 -6.54
CA ASP A 63 12.41 2.62 -7.97
C ASP A 63 11.57 1.37 -8.27
N ILE A 64 10.84 1.41 -9.39
CA ILE A 64 10.09 0.27 -9.91
C ILE A 64 10.79 -0.22 -11.18
N VAL A 65 11.58 -1.29 -11.08
CA VAL A 65 12.14 -1.96 -12.26
C VAL A 65 11.09 -2.93 -12.82
N SER A 66 10.20 -2.39 -13.65
CA SER A 66 9.25 -3.21 -14.41
C SER A 66 9.98 -3.82 -15.60
N GLY A 67 10.51 -5.03 -15.41
CA GLY A 67 11.01 -5.85 -16.50
C GLY A 67 9.85 -6.24 -17.41
N MET A 68 9.50 -5.37 -18.35
CA MET A 68 8.73 -5.78 -19.52
C MET A 68 9.59 -6.81 -20.25
N SER A 69 9.39 -8.09 -19.95
CA SER A 69 9.88 -9.16 -20.78
C SER A 69 9.24 -8.95 -22.14
N LYS A 70 10.00 -8.32 -23.03
CA LYS A 70 9.66 -8.22 -24.44
C LYS A 70 9.48 -9.67 -24.86
N ARG A 71 8.23 -10.06 -25.09
CA ARG A 71 7.87 -11.36 -25.66
C ARG A 71 8.60 -11.44 -27.00
N GLU A 72 9.82 -11.95 -26.98
CA GLU A 72 10.54 -12.28 -28.19
C GLU A 72 9.69 -13.31 -28.91
N LYS A 73 9.43 -13.00 -30.18
CA LYS A 73 8.75 -13.92 -31.10
C LYS A 73 9.50 -15.25 -31.06
N PRO A 74 8.82 -16.40 -31.12
CA PRO A 74 9.48 -17.69 -31.04
C PRO A 74 10.41 -17.85 -32.25
N SER A 75 11.70 -17.65 -32.05
CA SER A 75 12.72 -18.22 -32.94
C SER A 75 12.89 -19.66 -32.51
N ALA A 76 12.55 -20.58 -33.39
CA ALA A 76 12.74 -22.00 -33.20
C ALA A 76 14.23 -22.28 -32.94
N GLY A 77 14.57 -22.89 -31.80
CA GLY A 77 15.92 -23.38 -31.58
C GLY A 77 16.32 -23.56 -30.12
N GLN A 78 16.14 -24.79 -29.64
CA GLN A 78 16.87 -25.45 -28.55
C GLN A 78 16.65 -24.99 -27.11
N ALA A 79 16.03 -25.93 -26.37
CA ALA A 79 16.09 -26.03 -24.92
C ALA A 79 17.52 -26.31 -24.43
N LYS A 80 17.94 -25.60 -23.39
CA LYS A 80 18.77 -26.13 -22.29
C LYS A 80 18.59 -25.24 -21.06
N GLY A 81 18.32 -25.88 -19.91
CA GLY A 81 18.11 -25.25 -18.62
C GLY A 81 19.39 -24.69 -17.98
N PRO A 82 19.31 -24.23 -16.71
CA PRO A 82 20.19 -23.22 -16.14
C PRO A 82 21.53 -23.79 -15.67
N GLN A 83 22.63 -23.04 -15.92
CA GLN A 83 23.89 -23.20 -15.21
C GLN A 83 24.19 -21.88 -14.49
N THR A 84 24.42 -21.98 -13.18
CA THR A 84 24.79 -20.88 -12.29
C THR A 84 25.95 -21.37 -11.46
N GLU A 85 27.19 -21.27 -11.95
CA GLU A 85 28.40 -21.42 -11.13
C GLU A 85 29.49 -20.55 -11.76
N ASP A 86 29.87 -19.48 -11.06
CA ASP A 86 30.97 -18.58 -11.39
C ASP A 86 32.15 -18.98 -10.50
N PRO A 87 33.23 -19.60 -11.02
CA PRO A 87 34.37 -20.03 -10.22
C PRO A 87 35.64 -19.19 -10.47
N ASP A 88 35.53 -17.91 -10.85
CA ASP A 88 36.72 -17.03 -11.02
C ASP A 88 37.32 -16.52 -9.69
N GLN A 89 37.15 -17.28 -8.61
CA GLN A 89 37.92 -17.13 -7.37
C GLN A 89 38.45 -18.48 -6.88
N VAL A 90 39.60 -18.91 -7.41
CA VAL A 90 40.59 -19.68 -6.64
C VAL A 90 41.99 -19.48 -7.24
N ASP A 91 42.67 -18.53 -6.61
CA ASP A 91 44.11 -18.39 -6.34
C ASP A 91 45.14 -18.78 -7.40
N SER A 92 45.95 -17.78 -7.74
CA SER A 92 47.27 -17.96 -8.31
C SER A 92 48.20 -18.60 -7.27
N GLU A 93 49.25 -19.29 -7.73
CA GLU A 93 50.38 -19.75 -6.90
C GLU A 93 50.18 -21.03 -6.06
N GLN A 94 50.13 -22.20 -6.72
CA GLN A 94 50.79 -23.42 -6.21
C GLN A 94 51.07 -24.35 -7.39
N MET A 95 52.28 -24.25 -7.94
CA MET A 95 53.39 -25.20 -7.71
C MET A 95 53.24 -26.49 -8.53
N ILE A 96 53.89 -26.55 -9.70
CA ILE A 96 55.15 -27.30 -9.94
C ILE A 96 55.11 -28.78 -9.54
N GLY A 97 55.34 -29.67 -10.51
CA GLY A 97 55.67 -31.07 -10.21
C GLY A 97 55.40 -32.04 -11.35
N GLU A 98 56.41 -32.17 -12.22
CA GLU A 98 56.73 -33.26 -13.19
C GLU A 98 55.80 -33.55 -14.37
#